data_AF-A0A975VXF8-F1
#
_entry.id   AF-A0A975VXF8-F1
#
_cell.length_a   1.000
_cell.length_b   1.000
_cell.length_c   1.000
_cell.angle_alpha   90.00
_cell.angle_beta   90.00
_cell.angle_gamma   90.00
#
_symmetry.space_group_name_H-M   'P 1'
#
loop_
_entity.id
_entity.type
_entity.pdbx_description
1 polymer ?
#
loop_
_entity_poly.entity_id
_entity_poly.type
_entity_poly.pdbx_seq_one_letter_code
_entity_poly.pdbx_strand_id
1 'polypeptide(L)'
;MFGGAEVPAARFNAGEKIWFWLGVLALGLIAVGSGLVLDRLVPDFPYTRGAMQVAEIIHASATILLIAMAFGHIYIGTIGTEGAIDGMRTGYVDEAWAKQHHALWLDDIKAGKIPAQRSGVKAQAPIAVAKPKV
;
A
#
# COMPACT_ATOMS: atom_id res chain seq x y z
N MET A 1 -2.05 -20.56 -4.36
CA MET A 1 -1.79 -20.01 -5.71
C MET A 1 -2.79 -20.44 -6.78
N PHE A 2 -3.81 -21.27 -6.50
CA PHE A 2 -4.98 -21.45 -7.40
C PHE A 2 -6.24 -21.81 -6.58
N GLY A 3 -6.73 -20.88 -5.76
CA GLY A 3 -8.00 -21.01 -5.05
C GLY A 3 -8.72 -19.69 -5.17
N GLY A 4 -10.00 -19.68 -5.55
CA GLY A 4 -10.80 -18.48 -5.81
C GLY A 4 -11.11 -17.62 -4.57
N ALA A 5 -10.31 -17.74 -3.51
CA ALA A 5 -10.36 -16.92 -2.31
C ALA A 5 -9.02 -16.19 -2.18
N GLU A 6 -9.07 -14.87 -2.02
CA GLU A 6 -7.88 -14.09 -1.70
C GLU A 6 -7.26 -14.56 -0.39
N VAL A 7 -5.92 -14.49 -0.31
CA VAL A 7 -5.20 -14.87 0.90
C VAL A 7 -5.66 -13.95 2.03
N PRO A 8 -6.10 -14.48 3.19
CA PRO A 8 -6.57 -13.66 4.30
C PRO A 8 -5.53 -12.60 4.67
N ALA A 9 -5.90 -11.33 4.53
CA ALA A 9 -5.03 -10.21 4.78
C ALA A 9 -5.52 -9.39 5.99
N ALA A 10 -4.56 -8.86 6.74
CA ALA A 10 -4.79 -7.80 7.71
C ALA A 10 -5.04 -6.47 6.97
N ARG A 11 -4.93 -5.32 7.66
CA ARG A 11 -5.26 -4.01 7.06
C ARG A 11 -4.52 -3.71 5.76
N PHE A 12 -3.31 -4.25 5.60
CA PHE A 12 -2.58 -4.22 4.34
C PHE A 12 -2.17 -5.64 3.93
N ASN A 13 -2.38 -5.97 2.67
CA ASN A 13 -1.98 -7.24 2.08
C ASN A 13 -0.46 -7.28 1.80
N ALA A 14 0.04 -8.44 1.36
CA ALA A 14 1.46 -8.62 1.11
C ALA A 14 1.98 -7.75 -0.05
N GLY A 15 1.19 -7.59 -1.12
CA GLY A 15 1.54 -6.75 -2.27
C GLY A 15 1.65 -5.27 -1.89
N GLU A 16 0.71 -4.75 -1.10
CA GLU A 16 0.76 -3.37 -0.58
C GLU A 16 1.98 -3.13 0.29
N LYS A 17 2.37 -4.11 1.12
CA LYS A 17 3.61 -4.05 1.92
C LYS A 17 4.86 -4.06 1.04
N ILE A 18 4.88 -4.86 -0.02
CA ILE A 18 6.01 -4.87 -0.98
C ILE A 18 6.09 -3.52 -1.71
N TRP A 19 4.97 -2.98 -2.17
CA TRP A 19 4.92 -1.66 -2.78
C TRP A 19 5.48 -0.59 -1.83
N PHE A 20 5.06 -0.58 -0.56
CA PHE A 20 5.55 0.36 0.42
C PHE A 20 7.06 0.21 0.70
N TRP A 21 7.52 -0.99 1.06
CA TRP A 21 8.91 -1.18 1.51
C TRP A 21 9.92 -1.18 0.37
N LEU A 22 9.62 -1.90 -0.72
CA LEU A 22 10.55 -2.03 -1.83
C LEU A 22 10.39 -0.88 -2.82
N GLY A 23 9.16 -0.61 -3.26
CA GLY A 23 8.87 0.45 -4.23
C GLY A 23 9.14 1.82 -3.62
N VAL A 24 8.28 2.27 -2.71
CA VAL A 24 8.32 3.64 -2.20
C VAL A 24 9.56 3.89 -1.35
N LEU A 25 9.84 3.05 -0.36
CA LEU A 25 10.94 3.32 0.58
C LEU A 25 12.31 2.99 -0.01
N ALA A 26 12.58 1.74 -0.39
CA ALA A 26 13.93 1.36 -0.81
C ALA A 26 14.33 2.01 -2.15
N LEU A 27 13.54 1.84 -3.22
CA LEU A 27 13.87 2.45 -4.52
C LEU A 27 13.76 3.98 -4.46
N GLY A 28 12.79 4.53 -3.72
CA GLY A 28 12.68 5.97 -3.52
C GLY A 28 13.90 6.58 -2.80
N LEU A 29 14.40 5.94 -1.74
CA LEU A 29 15.63 6.39 -1.07
C LEU A 29 16.86 6.29 -1.98
N ILE A 30 16.97 5.23 -2.79
CA ILE A 30 18.06 5.11 -3.78
C ILE A 30 17.97 6.21 -4.83
N ALA A 31 16.77 6.47 -5.37
CA ALA A 31 16.54 7.51 -6.35
C ALA A 31 16.86 8.90 -5.78
N VAL A 32 16.38 9.22 -4.57
CA VAL A 32 16.70 10.49 -3.90
C VAL A 32 18.20 10.60 -3.60
N GLY A 33 18.81 9.58 -3.02
CA GLY A 33 20.23 9.60 -2.65
C GLY A 33 21.14 9.77 -3.87
N SER A 34 20.89 9.03 -4.95
CA SER A 34 21.62 9.19 -6.21
C SER A 34 21.31 10.53 -6.90
N GLY A 35 20.07 11.03 -6.81
CA GLY A 35 19.68 12.34 -7.33
C GLY A 35 20.41 13.49 -6.64
N LEU A 36 20.58 13.42 -5.32
CA LEU A 36 21.36 14.41 -4.56
C LEU A 36 22.85 14.42 -4.99
N VAL A 37 23.40 13.26 -5.35
CA VAL A 37 24.75 13.18 -5.93
C VAL A 37 24.77 13.80 -7.33
N LEU A 38 23.77 13.53 -8.17
CA LEU A 38 23.67 14.10 -9.52
C LEU A 38 23.54 15.64 -9.49
N ASP A 39 22.79 16.18 -8.53
CA ASP A 39 22.61 17.61 -8.31
C ASP A 39 23.79 18.28 -7.58
N ARG A 40 24.83 17.52 -7.26
CA ARG A 40 26.03 17.98 -6.54
C ARG A 40 25.75 18.57 -5.16
N LEU A 41 24.74 18.05 -4.47
CA LEU A 41 24.29 18.52 -3.15
C LEU A 41 24.94 17.78 -1.98
N VAL A 42 25.76 16.75 -2.24
CA VAL A 42 26.46 15.99 -1.20
C VAL A 42 27.82 16.65 -0.90
N PRO A 43 28.05 17.17 0.33
CA PRO A 43 29.34 17.74 0.70
C PRO A 43 30.46 16.69 0.63
N ASP A 44 31.68 17.14 0.31
CA ASP A 44 32.89 16.31 0.27
C ASP A 44 32.84 15.08 -0.67
N PHE A 45 31.86 15.03 -1.58
CA PHE A 45 31.75 13.94 -2.55
C PHE A 45 32.63 14.19 -3.79
N PRO A 46 33.40 13.19 -4.26
CA PRO A 46 34.25 13.34 -5.44
C PRO A 46 33.43 13.25 -6.74
N TYR A 47 33.03 14.40 -7.29
CA TYR A 47 32.28 14.55 -8.54
C TYR A 47 33.08 14.28 -9.82
N THR A 48 33.83 13.17 -9.85
CA THR A 48 34.54 12.73 -11.05
C THR A 48 33.56 12.24 -12.11
N ARG A 49 33.97 12.25 -13.39
CA ARG A 49 33.14 11.74 -14.49
C ARG A 49 32.65 10.30 -14.24
N GLY A 50 33.52 9.44 -13.72
CA GLY A 50 33.16 8.05 -13.40
C GLY A 50 32.12 7.95 -12.29
N ALA A 51 32.28 8.73 -11.21
CA ALA A 51 31.32 8.76 -10.11
C ALA A 51 29.93 9.24 -10.58
N MET A 52 29.88 10.28 -11.41
CA MET A 52 28.62 10.80 -11.98
C MET A 52 27.94 9.78 -12.89
N GLN A 53 28.69 9.04 -13.71
CA GLN A 53 28.14 7.98 -14.56
C GLN A 53 27.52 6.84 -13.73
N VAL A 54 28.19 6.43 -12.64
CA VAL A 54 27.65 5.41 -11.74
C VAL A 54 26.39 5.92 -11.03
N ALA A 55 26.40 7.16 -10.52
CA ALA A 55 25.24 7.77 -9.90
C ALA A 55 24.03 7.82 -10.86
N GLU A 56 24.26 8.17 -12.13
CA GLU A 56 23.23 8.19 -13.17
C GLU A 56 22.63 6.81 -13.42
N ILE A 57 23.48 5.78 -13.58
CA ILE A 57 23.00 4.40 -13.80
C ILE A 57 22.15 3.93 -12.61
N ILE A 58 22.60 4.20 -11.38
CA ILE A 58 21.85 3.86 -10.17
C ILE A 58 20.51 4.59 -10.14
N HIS A 59 20.52 5.91 -10.39
CA HIS A 59 19.32 6.74 -10.38
C HIS A 59 18.31 6.27 -11.42
N ALA A 60 18.73 6.18 -12.69
CA ALA A 60 17.88 5.77 -13.78
C ALA A 60 17.30 4.36 -13.55
N SER A 61 18.12 3.40 -13.09
CA SER A 61 17.65 2.03 -12.83
C SER A 61 16.60 2.00 -11.71
N ALA A 62 16.86 2.69 -10.59
CA ALA A 62 15.93 2.73 -9.47
C ALA A 62 14.60 3.41 -9.86
N THR A 63 14.68 4.53 -10.58
CA THR A 63 13.52 5.31 -11.00
C THR A 63 12.67 4.54 -12.03
N ILE A 64 13.28 3.85 -12.99
CA ILE A 64 12.54 3.02 -13.96
C ILE A 64 11.80 1.88 -13.25
N LEU A 65 12.44 1.19 -12.30
CA LEU A 65 11.80 0.13 -11.53
C LEU A 65 10.66 0.68 -10.67
N LEU A 66 10.85 1.85 -10.03
CA LEU A 66 9.81 2.53 -9.26
C LEU A 66 8.61 2.87 -10.12
N ILE A 67 8.83 3.43 -11.32
CA ILE A 67 7.77 3.76 -12.29
C ILE A 67 7.00 2.49 -12.70
N ALA A 68 7.72 1.41 -13.02
CA ALA A 68 7.08 0.14 -13.39
C ALA A 68 6.19 -0.41 -12.26
N MET A 69 6.69 -0.39 -11.02
CA MET A 69 5.89 -0.79 -9.85
C MET A 69 4.72 0.16 -9.60
N ALA A 70 4.90 1.47 -9.82
CA ALA A 70 3.84 2.47 -9.67
C ALA A 70 2.69 2.22 -10.64
N PHE A 71 2.97 1.82 -11.89
CA PHE A 71 1.91 1.42 -12.83
C PHE A 71 1.14 0.20 -12.32
N GLY A 72 1.82 -0.81 -11.78
CA GLY A 72 1.15 -1.94 -11.14
C GLY A 72 0.27 -1.53 -9.96
N HIS A 73 0.77 -0.64 -9.09
CA HIS A 73 0.03 -0.10 -7.95
C HIS A 73 -1.21 0.70 -8.40
N ILE A 74 -1.06 1.58 -9.38
CA ILE A 74 -2.17 2.36 -9.96
C ILE A 74 -3.21 1.42 -10.58
N TYR A 75 -2.78 0.39 -11.31
CA TYR A 75 -3.68 -0.58 -11.92
C TYR A 75 -4.55 -1.28 -10.88
N ILE A 76 -3.94 -1.87 -9.84
CA ILE A 76 -4.68 -2.57 -8.78
C ILE A 76 -5.54 -1.59 -7.97
N GLY A 77 -5.04 -0.39 -7.67
CA GLY A 77 -5.78 0.62 -6.90
C GLY A 77 -6.92 1.31 -7.66
N THR A 78 -7.06 1.09 -8.98
CA THR A 78 -8.11 1.70 -9.79
C THR A 78 -9.05 0.67 -10.42
N ILE A 79 -8.55 -0.11 -11.38
CA ILE A 79 -9.37 -1.03 -12.19
C ILE A 79 -9.23 -2.47 -11.68
N GLY A 80 -8.08 -2.84 -11.14
CA GLY A 80 -7.80 -4.21 -10.68
C GLY A 80 -8.49 -4.60 -9.37
N THR A 81 -9.01 -3.64 -8.60
CA THR A 81 -9.78 -3.90 -7.38
C THR A 81 -10.92 -2.88 -7.29
N GLU A 82 -12.12 -3.31 -7.68
CA GLU A 82 -13.32 -2.47 -7.62
C GLU A 82 -13.53 -1.92 -6.21
N GLY A 83 -13.91 -0.64 -6.10
CA GLY A 83 -14.11 0.05 -4.82
C GLY A 83 -12.84 0.52 -4.11
N ALA A 84 -11.63 0.09 -4.52
CA ALA A 84 -10.38 0.52 -3.89
C ALA A 84 -10.14 2.03 -4.04
N ILE A 85 -10.39 2.59 -5.24
CA ILE A 85 -10.23 4.02 -5.50
C ILE A 85 -11.22 4.87 -4.70
N ASP A 86 -12.45 4.40 -4.54
CA ASP A 86 -13.47 5.08 -3.75
C ASP A 86 -13.12 5.05 -2.26
N GLY A 87 -12.56 3.92 -1.79
CA GLY A 87 -11.98 3.80 -0.46
C GLY A 87 -10.86 4.79 -0.20
N MET A 88 -9.95 4.99 -1.16
CA MET A 88 -8.88 5.99 -1.06
C MET A 88 -9.40 7.44 -1.06
N ARG A 89 -10.44 7.73 -1.85
CA ARG A 89 -11.01 9.10 -1.97
C ARG A 89 -11.89 9.49 -0.79
N THR A 90 -12.72 8.55 -0.32
CA THR A 90 -13.72 8.82 0.71
C THR A 90 -13.26 8.43 2.11
N GLY A 91 -12.27 7.54 2.22
CA GLY A 91 -11.82 6.94 3.48
C GLY A 91 -12.71 5.80 3.99
N TYR A 92 -13.76 5.41 3.26
CA TYR A 92 -14.70 4.38 3.67
C TYR A 92 -14.76 3.24 2.66
N VAL A 93 -14.86 2.01 3.16
CA VAL A 93 -15.08 0.79 2.37
C VAL A 93 -16.26 0.03 2.96
N ASP A 94 -17.00 -0.69 2.13
CA ASP A 94 -18.09 -1.54 2.61
C ASP A 94 -17.56 -2.83 3.25
N GLU A 95 -18.42 -3.51 4.02
CA GLU A 95 -18.03 -4.75 4.72
C GLU A 95 -17.80 -5.93 3.79
N ALA A 96 -18.45 -5.98 2.63
CA ALA A 96 -18.29 -7.07 1.68
C ALA A 96 -16.90 -6.99 1.03
N TRP A 97 -16.47 -5.79 0.65
CA TRP A 97 -15.14 -5.49 0.20
C TRP A 97 -14.08 -5.82 1.25
N ALA A 98 -14.30 -5.39 2.50
CA ALA A 98 -13.39 -5.71 3.60
C ALA A 98 -13.31 -7.22 3.86
N LYS A 99 -14.42 -7.95 3.72
CA LYS A 99 -14.44 -9.42 3.85
C LYS A 99 -13.67 -10.10 2.71
N GLN A 100 -13.75 -9.57 1.50
CA GLN A 100 -13.11 -10.14 0.32
C GLN A 100 -11.60 -9.87 0.30
N HIS A 101 -11.17 -8.65 0.61
CA HIS A 101 -9.78 -8.21 0.42
C HIS A 101 -8.96 -8.13 1.73
N HIS A 102 -9.62 -7.96 2.88
CA HIS A 102 -8.97 -7.73 4.19
C HIS A 102 -9.69 -8.44 5.34
N ALA A 103 -9.99 -9.74 5.16
CA ALA A 103 -10.80 -10.52 6.09
C ALA A 103 -10.32 -10.46 7.55
N LEU A 104 -9.00 -10.54 7.80
CA LEU A 104 -8.45 -10.50 9.15
C LEU A 104 -8.63 -9.13 9.81
N TRP A 105 -8.57 -8.05 9.02
CA TRP A 105 -8.85 -6.71 9.52
C TRP A 105 -10.32 -6.53 9.91
N LEU A 106 -11.24 -7.09 9.12
CA LEU A 106 -12.67 -7.10 9.46
C LEU A 106 -12.94 -7.90 10.73
N ASP A 107 -12.28 -9.05 10.91
CA ASP A 107 -12.40 -9.87 12.11
C ASP A 107 -11.90 -9.14 13.36
N ASP A 108 -10.79 -8.41 13.26
CA ASP A 108 -10.27 -7.60 14.36
C ASP A 108 -11.20 -6.43 14.74
N ILE A 109 -11.89 -5.83 13.77
CA ILE A 109 -12.94 -4.84 14.02
C ILE A 109 -14.13 -5.48 14.74
N LYS A 110 -14.61 -6.64 14.26
CA LYS A 110 -15.74 -7.36 14.87
C LYS A 110 -15.43 -7.86 16.28
N ALA A 111 -14.18 -8.23 16.52
CA ALA A 111 -13.67 -8.61 17.84
C ALA A 111 -13.46 -7.40 18.79
N GLY A 112 -13.68 -6.17 18.32
CA GLY A 112 -13.51 -4.96 19.11
C GLY A 112 -12.05 -4.59 19.41
N LYS A 113 -11.07 -5.22 18.75
CA LYS A 113 -9.65 -4.88 18.88
C LYS A 113 -9.31 -3.56 18.19
N ILE A 114 -10.05 -3.22 17.15
CA ILE A 114 -9.91 -1.98 16.39
C ILE A 114 -11.24 -1.22 16.41
N PRO A 115 -11.26 0.07 16.80
CA PRO A 115 -12.49 0.85 16.82
C PRO A 115 -13.05 1.02 15.40
N ALA A 116 -14.34 0.71 15.22
CA ALA A 116 -15.03 0.92 13.95
C ALA A 116 -15.45 2.39 13.80
N GLN A 117 -14.95 3.06 12.76
CA GLN A 117 -15.44 4.37 12.33
C GLN A 117 -16.34 4.16 11.10
N ARG A 118 -17.63 4.53 11.22
CA ARG A 118 -18.64 4.34 10.16
C ARG A 118 -19.17 5.70 9.72
N SER A 119 -19.27 5.93 8.41
CA SER A 119 -19.91 7.13 7.86
C SER A 119 -21.41 7.16 8.22
N GLY A 120 -21.92 8.33 8.62
CA GLY A 120 -23.34 8.51 9.02
C GLY A 120 -24.29 8.46 7.81
N VAL A 121 -25.43 7.76 7.86
CA VAL A 121 -26.67 8.12 8.61
C VAL A 121 -27.04 7.14 9.74
N LYS A 122 -26.31 6.04 9.91
CA LYS A 122 -26.55 5.06 10.98
C LYS A 122 -25.25 4.76 11.74
N ALA A 123 -24.99 5.53 12.79
CA ALA A 123 -24.37 4.99 14.01
C ALA A 123 -25.35 4.02 14.73
N GLN A 124 -26.07 3.18 13.99
CA GLN A 124 -27.28 2.51 14.48
C GLN A 124 -27.04 1.02 14.61
N ALA A 125 -26.93 0.69 15.89
CA ALA A 125 -27.03 -0.61 16.56
C ALA A 125 -25.82 -1.55 16.42
N PRO A 126 -25.21 -1.97 17.55
CA PRO A 126 -24.39 -3.18 17.54
C PRO A 126 -25.26 -4.33 17.03
N ILE A 127 -24.71 -5.14 16.12
CA ILE A 127 -25.33 -6.40 15.71
C ILE A 127 -25.54 -7.20 17.00
N ALA A 128 -26.79 -7.43 17.37
CA ALA A 128 -27.12 -8.21 18.55
C ALA A 128 -26.52 -9.61 18.37
N VAL A 129 -25.56 -9.95 19.23
CA VAL A 129 -25.05 -11.32 19.34
C VAL A 129 -26.22 -12.17 19.79
N ALA A 130 -26.80 -12.93 18.86
CA ALA A 130 -27.83 -13.90 19.18
C ALA A 130 -27.23 -14.92 20.15
N LYS A 131 -27.67 -14.89 21.41
CA LYS A 131 -27.29 -15.90 22.39
C LYS A 131 -27.84 -17.25 21.91
N PRO A 132 -27.05 -18.33 21.99
CA PRO A 132 -27.55 -19.66 21.68
C PRO A 132 -28.70 -19.99 22.62
N LYS A 133 -29.82 -20.47 22.05
CA LYS A 133 -30.93 -20.99 22.83
C LYS A 133 -30.44 -22.25 23.56
N VAL A 134 -30.45 -22.19 24.89
CA VAL A 134 -30.39 -23.36 25.78
C VAL A 134 -31.73 -24.08 25.69
#